data_AF-A0A5C8RY12-F1
#
_entry.id   AF-A0A5C8RY12-F1
#
_cell.length_a   1.000
_cell.length_b   1.000
_cell.length_c   1.000
_cell.angle_alpha   90.00
_cell.angle_beta   90.00
_cell.angle_gamma   90.00
#
_symmetry.space_group_name_H-M   'P 1'
#
loop_
_entity.id
_entity.type
_entity.pdbx_description
1 polymer ?
#
loop_
_entity_poly.entity_id
_entity_poly.type
_entity_poly.pdbx_seq_one_letter_code
_entity_poly.pdbx_strand_id
1 'polypeptide(L)' 'MSDDPFHEAVEALRALGLYVEPTGDDLSLWLVEGEEMSAGGMLKLAMLLGLAVGSATIQ' A
#
# COMPACT_ATOMS: atom_id res chain seq x y z
N MET A 1 -1.23 -13.06 11.09
CA MET A 1 -0.68 -12.07 10.14
C MET A 1 -1.44 -12.30 8.86
N SER A 2 -2.11 -11.27 8.35
CA SER A 2 -2.76 -11.38 7.04
C SER A 2 -1.63 -11.30 6.01
N ASP A 3 -1.39 -12.36 5.24
CA ASP A 3 -0.42 -12.37 4.12
C ASP A 3 -0.95 -11.53 2.93
N ASP A 4 -1.63 -10.42 3.21
CA ASP A 4 -2.16 -9.52 2.22
C ASP A 4 -1.07 -8.49 1.89
N PRO A 5 -0.45 -8.55 0.70
CA PRO A 5 0.60 -7.60 0.30
C PRO A 5 0.11 -6.15 0.33
N PHE A 6 -1.20 -5.91 0.19
CA PHE A 6 -1.76 -4.55 0.32
C PHE A 6 -1.70 -4.06 1.77
N HIS A 7 -2.04 -4.92 2.73
CA HIS A 7 -1.94 -4.57 4.14
C HIS A 7 -0.50 -4.29 4.55
N GLU A 8 0.44 -5.13 4.11
CA GLU A 8 1.87 -4.93 4.40
C GLU A 8 2.41 -3.63 3.80
N ALA A 9 2.02 -3.29 2.56
CA ALA A 9 2.41 -2.04 1.94
C ALA A 9 1.87 -0.81 2.70
N VAL A 10 0.60 -0.86 3.13
CA VAL A 10 -0.03 0.22 3.92
C VAL A 10 0.72 0.43 5.23
N GLU A 11 0.99 -0.64 5.97
CA GLU A 11 1.71 -0.56 7.24
C GLU A 11 3.15 -0.09 7.06
N ALA A 12 3.84 -0.53 5.99
CA ALA A 12 5.18 -0.08 5.67
C ALA A 12 5.23 1.42 5.31
N LEU A 13 4.27 1.91 4.52
CA LEU A 13 4.16 3.34 4.19
C LEU A 13 3.87 4.18 5.45
N ARG A 14 2.97 3.70 6.32
CA ARG A 14 2.69 4.33 7.63
C ARG A 14 3.90 4.34 8.55
N ALA A 15 4.72 3.29 8.54
CA ALA A 15 5.96 3.23 9.32
C ALA A 15 7.02 4.24 8.82
N LEU A 16 6.96 4.65 7.54
CA LEU A 16 7.75 5.76 7.01
C LEU A 16 7.18 7.15 7.37
N GLY A 17 6.03 7.20 8.05
CA GLY A 17 5.34 8.43 8.43
C GLY A 17 4.36 8.94 7.38
N LEU A 18 4.08 8.17 6.33
CA LEU A 18 3.07 8.54 5.34
C LEU A 18 1.66 8.27 5.87
N TYR A 19 0.74 9.20 5.65
CA TYR A 19 -0.67 9.00 5.93
C TYR A 19 -1.32 8.20 4.80
N VAL A 20 -1.84 7.01 5.13
CA VAL A 20 -2.47 6.09 4.15
C VAL A 20 -3.83 5.64 4.68
N GLU A 21 -4.90 5.87 3.91
CA GLU A 21 -6.26 5.42 4.22
C GLU A 21 -7.03 4.99 2.97
N PRO A 22 -8.01 4.06 3.06
CA PRO A 22 -8.88 3.73 1.92
C PRO A 22 -9.85 4.90 1.62
N THR A 23 -10.16 5.15 0.34
CA THR A 23 -11.14 6.19 -0.06
C THR A 23 -12.60 5.80 0.16
N GLY A 24 -12.87 4.57 0.61
CA GLY A 24 -14.22 4.05 0.87
C GLY A 24 -14.24 2.54 1.06
N ASP A 25 -15.38 1.92 0.75
CA ASP A 25 -15.58 0.47 0.90
C ASP A 25 -14.87 -0.36 -0.19
N ASP A 26 -14.44 0.28 -1.28
CA ASP A 26 -13.71 -0.38 -2.36
C ASP A 26 -12.20 -0.23 -2.14
N LEU A 27 -11.54 -1.35 -1.86
CA LEU A 27 -10.09 -1.45 -1.62
C LEU A 27 -9.24 -1.15 -2.87
N SER A 28 -9.88 -0.74 -3.98
CA SER A 28 -9.25 -0.39 -5.24
C SER A 28 -8.56 0.98 -5.22
N LEU A 29 -8.95 1.88 -4.31
CA LEU A 29 -8.46 3.26 -4.22
C LEU A 29 -8.06 3.64 -2.79
N TRP A 30 -6.96 4.38 -2.69
CA TRP A 30 -6.30 4.76 -1.44
C TRP A 30 -5.94 6.24 -1.49
N LEU A 31 -6.03 6.93 -0.36
CA LEU A 31 -5.42 8.24 -0.16
C LEU A 31 -4.06 8.04 0.47
N VAL A 32 -3.01 8.56 -0.18
CA VAL A 32 -1.66 8.64 0.37
C VAL A 32 -1.27 10.10 0.43
N GLU A 33 -1.03 10.63 1.63
CA GLU A 33 -0.82 12.08 1.86
C GLU A 33 -1.95 12.96 1.30
N GLY A 34 -3.18 12.42 1.26
CA GLY A 34 -4.36 13.09 0.68
C GLY A 34 -4.43 13.03 -0.85
N GLU A 35 -3.48 12.38 -1.53
CA GLU A 35 -3.53 12.12 -2.97
C GLU A 35 -4.18 10.75 -3.24
N GLU A 36 -5.20 10.73 -4.11
CA GLU A 36 -5.85 9.50 -4.53
C GLU A 36 -4.93 8.68 -5.44
N MET A 37 -4.80 7.40 -5.10
CA MET A 37 -3.93 6.47 -5.78
C MET A 37 -4.57 5.08 -5.83
N SER A 38 -4.42 4.40 -6.96
CA SER A 38 -4.86 3.01 -7.06
C SER A 38 -4.02 2.08 -6.18
N ALA A 39 -4.60 0.95 -5.77
CA ALA A 39 -3.87 -0.06 -4.99
C ALA A 39 -2.57 -0.51 -5.67
N GLY A 40 -2.56 -0.63 -7.01
CA GLY A 40 -1.34 -0.92 -7.79
C GLY A 40 -0.33 0.23 -7.79
N GLY A 41 -0.79 1.49 -7.81
CA GLY A 41 0.07 2.66 -7.65
C GLY A 41 0.73 2.70 -6.28
N MET A 42 -0.04 2.40 -5.23
CA MET A 42 0.45 2.33 -3.85
C MET A 42 1.52 1.25 -3.68
N LEU A 43 1.28 0.04 -4.20
CA LEU A 43 2.28 -1.04 -4.19
C LEU A 43 3.57 -0.61 -4.91
N LYS A 44 3.44 0.05 -6.06
CA LYS A 44 4.58 0.57 -6.80
C LYS A 44 5.35 1.62 -6.00
N LEU A 45 4.65 2.51 -5.28
CA LEU A 45 5.28 3.49 -4.40
C LEU A 45 6.07 2.81 -3.28
N ALA A 46 5.49 1.81 -2.62
CA ALA A 46 6.17 1.04 -1.58
C ALA A 46 7.44 0.35 -2.12
N MET A 47 7.36 -0.26 -3.32
CA MET A 47 8.54 -0.84 -3.99
C MET A 47 9.61 0.21 -4.32
N LEU A 48 9.22 1.39 -4.81
CA LEU A 48 10.14 2.50 -5.12
C LEU A 48 10.85 3.03 -3.86
N LEU A 49 10.19 2.98 -2.71
CA LEU A 49 10.75 3.35 -1.42
C LEU A 49 11.61 2.23 -0.78
N GLY A 50 11.78 1.10 -1.49
CA GLY A 50 12.56 -0.04 -1.01
C GLY A 50 11.89 -0.81 0.13
N LEU A 51 10.57 -0.64 0.31
CA LEU A 51 9.81 -1.37 1.32
C LEU A 51 9.62 -2.82 0.86
N ALA A 52 9.98 -3.75 1.73
CA ALA A 52 9.74 -5.17 1.52
C ALA A 52 8.25 -5.46 1.71
N VAL A 53 7.47 -5.18 0.67
CA VAL A 53 6.11 -5.70 0.56
C VAL A 53 6.27 -7.19 0.25
N GLY A 54 5.68 -8.04 1.10
CA GLY A 54 5.77 -9.49 1.02
C GLY A 54 5.68 -9.95 -0.41
N SER A 55 6.62 -10.81 -0.80
CA SER A 55 6.74 -11.32 -2.15
C SER A 55 5.40 -11.91 -2.56
N ALA A 56 4.57 -11.11 -3.24
CA ALA A 56 3.45 -11.61 -3.99
C ALA A 56 4.10 -12.50 -5.03
N THR A 57 4.17 -13.80 -4.71
CA THR A 57 4.52 -14.82 -5.68
C THR A 57 3.42 -14.69 -6.72
N ILE A 58 3.73 -13.99 -7.81
CA ILE A 58 2.90 -14.02 -9.01
C ILE A 58 3.01 -15.47 -9.48
N GLN A 59 2.06 -16.30 -9.07
CA GLN A 59 1.82 -17.61 -9.66
C GLN A 59 0.89 -17.46 -10.86
#